data_AF-A0A357Z509-F1
#
_entry.id   AF-A0A357Z509-F1
#
_cell.length_a   1.000
_cell.length_b   1.000
_cell.length_c   1.000
_cell.angle_alpha   90.00
_cell.angle_beta   90.00
_cell.angle_gamma   90.00
#
_symmetry.space_group_name_H-M   'P 1'
#
loop_
_entity.id
_entity.type
_entity.pdbx_description
1 polymer ?
#
loop_
_entity_poly.entity_id
_entity_poly.type
_entity_poly.pdbx_seq_one_letter_code
_entity_poly.pdbx_strand_id
1 'polypeptide(L)'
;MKTKSKSRWVGLLAVVALMAGYLLVPDSKVSAGGTVPNTPWWQNGSGYYVDCDYTYYSIYSSPRRTPYVLSQWIDGQLVPGVWNGLKACGPKPGLDGDYRKPFYTGHPGEWEFQCTELVKRYLYLAFNVPPLSGTNGDQVVGNYAAAYPETFDAIDNATNADPSKHYWPKIGDVLSFYHDDQNPANVITHTAIISNVQITDEVNGNATLTIFEQNWDPSNNNYSRDISMVGWVIESYATSWLTPVWTYPPFTSFSGELNTIVATSEDDVWAIGGLKLYKFDGTNWSLSNILPGTYSSNNLRDIVPFSSSNALAVGSWTNTGYPVYTTTLALQYVGGTWFTVSTEYPGVSSWLESVDGDVNNENIWAVGSTRATLLFGSGLHALFQRYVPGTGFVTVQDPYPYQPGSTEEKMTDVSVYSSTDAWAVGYYTVSSRSHGLGAYYDGNLWVASPLPEPANTYRSYLTGVVEIAPDNVWATGYYSLTSAPNNNLALLLHKDAYGWNIVPVSAPIDGQGYVPMSITVTDDGAVYIGGKTALYIYGRPLVLKFVYDANTQTYVKSQVYPHLSDPSGSSYFNDVIVTGGSIYGVGKNNSNTLILTGPER
;
A
#
# COMPACT_ATOMS: atom_id res chain seq x y z
N MET A 1 20.22 -12.37 13.70
CA MET A 1 20.02 -11.54 12.49
C MET A 1 19.48 -12.45 11.39
N LYS A 2 18.15 -12.58 11.31
CA LYS A 2 17.46 -13.14 10.13
C LYS A 2 17.79 -12.19 8.96
N THR A 3 18.20 -12.56 7.75
CA THR A 3 18.30 -13.86 7.06
C THR A 3 19.76 -14.22 6.67
N LYS A 4 20.16 -15.48 6.84
CA LYS A 4 21.21 -16.19 6.07
C LYS A 4 21.49 -17.59 6.64
N SER A 5 21.24 -18.61 5.84
CA SER A 5 22.12 -19.79 5.84
C SER A 5 22.76 -19.89 4.46
N LYS A 6 24.08 -19.67 4.41
CA LYS A 6 24.93 -19.87 3.25
C LYS A 6 25.16 -21.36 3.07
N SER A 7 25.06 -21.87 1.84
CA SER A 7 25.97 -22.93 1.39
C SER A 7 26.70 -22.45 0.13
N ARG A 8 28.04 -22.38 0.23
CA ARG A 8 28.95 -22.10 -0.88
C ARG A 8 29.26 -23.42 -1.57
N TRP A 9 28.94 -23.54 -2.85
CA TRP A 9 29.67 -24.41 -3.78
C TRP A 9 30.02 -23.61 -5.03
N VAL A 10 31.33 -23.50 -5.28
CA VAL A 10 31.90 -22.89 -6.48
C VAL A 10 31.81 -23.91 -7.60
N GLY A 11 30.97 -23.63 -8.60
CA GLY A 11 30.90 -24.36 -9.86
C GLY A 11 30.95 -23.36 -11.00
N LEU A 12 32.13 -23.14 -11.55
CA LEU A 12 32.38 -22.29 -12.70
C LEU A 12 31.75 -22.94 -13.95
N LEU A 13 30.70 -22.36 -14.52
CA LEU A 13 30.22 -22.71 -15.85
C LEU A 13 29.75 -21.45 -16.57
N ALA A 14 30.57 -21.04 -17.54
CA ALA A 14 30.24 -19.99 -18.50
C ALA A 14 29.07 -20.47 -19.37
N VAL A 15 28.01 -19.65 -19.47
CA VAL A 15 26.97 -19.82 -20.47
C VAL A 15 26.85 -18.53 -21.26
N VAL A 16 27.10 -18.67 -22.56
CA VAL A 16 27.00 -17.65 -23.59
C VAL A 16 25.53 -17.23 -23.73
N ALA A 17 25.22 -15.96 -23.49
CA ALA A 17 23.91 -15.39 -23.74
C ALA A 17 23.70 -15.22 -25.26
N LEU A 18 22.83 -16.06 -25.83
CA LEU A 18 22.24 -15.84 -27.15
C LEU A 18 21.04 -14.91 -26.98
N MET A 19 21.16 -13.68 -27.46
CA MET A 19 20.04 -12.74 -27.61
C MET A 19 19.05 -13.31 -28.63
N ALA A 20 17.85 -13.66 -28.18
CA ALA A 20 16.69 -13.82 -29.04
C ALA A 20 15.70 -12.69 -28.68
N GLY A 21 15.66 -11.67 -29.54
CA GLY A 21 14.68 -10.60 -29.45
C GLY A 21 13.27 -11.14 -29.65
N TYR A 22 12.36 -10.72 -28.77
CA TYR A 22 10.93 -10.89 -29.00
C TYR A 22 10.24 -9.53 -29.06
N LEU A 23 9.51 -9.40 -30.15
CA LEU A 23 8.70 -8.31 -30.65
C LEU A 23 7.60 -7.97 -29.63
N LEU A 24 7.67 -6.81 -28.99
CA LEU A 24 6.53 -6.25 -28.25
C LEU A 24 5.59 -5.62 -29.27
N VAL A 25 4.37 -6.17 -29.36
CA VAL A 25 3.25 -5.49 -30.04
C VAL A 25 2.80 -4.35 -29.10
N PRO A 26 2.63 -3.12 -29.60
CA PRO A 26 2.21 -2.01 -28.75
C PRO A 26 0.75 -2.20 -28.36
N ASP A 27 0.50 -2.56 -27.10
CA ASP A 27 -0.84 -2.47 -26.52
C ASP A 27 -1.23 -0.99 -26.40
N SER A 28 -1.84 -0.51 -27.47
CA SER A 28 -2.61 0.72 -27.48
C SER A 28 -3.75 0.62 -26.46
N LYS A 29 -3.83 1.62 -25.58
CA LYS A 29 -4.97 1.93 -24.68
C LYS A 29 -5.08 1.14 -23.36
N VAL A 30 -4.03 1.13 -22.55
CA VAL A 30 -4.19 0.99 -21.10
C VAL A 30 -4.26 2.40 -20.48
N SER A 31 -5.47 2.93 -20.32
CA SER A 31 -5.69 4.10 -19.46
C SER A 31 -5.51 3.66 -18.00
N ALA A 32 -4.29 3.79 -17.49
CA ALA A 32 -3.96 3.63 -16.07
C ALA A 32 -4.32 4.93 -15.30
N GLY A 33 -5.06 4.83 -14.20
CA GLY A 33 -5.30 5.98 -13.31
C GLY A 33 -6.47 5.83 -12.33
N GLY A 34 -6.16 5.61 -11.07
CA GLY A 34 -7.04 5.69 -9.90
C GLY A 34 -7.00 7.10 -9.31
N THR A 35 -8.15 7.76 -9.37
CA THR A 35 -8.44 9.15 -9.00
C THR A 35 -7.71 9.63 -7.73
N VAL A 36 -6.76 10.59 -7.71
CA VAL A 36 -6.22 11.31 -6.53
C VAL A 36 -7.35 11.92 -5.67
N PRO A 37 -7.20 11.94 -4.33
CA PRO A 37 -8.29 12.30 -3.44
C PRO A 37 -8.62 13.79 -3.55
N ASN A 38 -9.85 14.15 -3.21
CA ASN A 38 -10.21 15.57 -3.08
C ASN A 38 -9.35 16.20 -1.98
N THR A 39 -8.98 17.45 -2.19
CA THR A 39 -8.19 18.22 -1.25
C THR A 39 -8.96 18.43 0.06
N PRO A 40 -8.36 18.17 1.23
CA PRO A 40 -9.02 18.38 2.52
C PRO A 40 -9.48 19.82 2.74
N TRP A 41 -8.71 20.79 2.24
CA TRP A 41 -9.02 22.22 2.38
C TRP A 41 -10.16 22.70 1.47
N TRP A 42 -10.75 21.83 0.64
CA TRP A 42 -11.99 22.11 -0.10
C TRP A 42 -13.25 21.61 0.62
N GLN A 43 -13.16 21.28 1.90
CA GLN A 43 -14.35 20.98 2.70
C GLN A 43 -15.05 22.26 3.17
N ASN A 44 -16.38 22.26 3.14
CA ASN A 44 -17.17 23.31 3.77
C ASN A 44 -17.15 23.18 5.31
N GLY A 45 -17.71 24.16 6.02
CA GLY A 45 -17.80 24.16 7.48
C GLY A 45 -18.59 22.99 8.10
N SER A 46 -19.22 22.14 7.28
CA SER A 46 -19.92 20.92 7.67
C SER A 46 -19.18 19.63 7.28
N GLY A 47 -17.93 19.73 6.78
CA GLY A 47 -17.09 18.59 6.41
C GLY A 47 -17.41 17.94 5.05
N TYR A 48 -18.30 18.53 4.25
CA TYR A 48 -18.56 18.05 2.89
C TYR A 48 -17.60 18.69 1.90
N TYR A 49 -17.00 17.87 1.02
CA TYR A 49 -16.19 18.36 -0.09
C TYR A 49 -17.05 19.21 -1.02
N VAL A 50 -16.58 20.41 -1.31
CA VAL A 50 -17.13 21.29 -2.33
C VAL A 50 -16.10 21.47 -3.43
N ASP A 51 -16.55 21.49 -4.68
CA ASP A 51 -15.62 21.53 -5.80
C ASP A 51 -14.80 22.84 -5.82
N CYS A 52 -13.48 22.71 -5.99
CA CYS A 52 -12.60 23.81 -6.36
C CYS A 52 -12.61 24.99 -5.36
N ASP A 53 -12.56 24.66 -4.08
CA ASP A 53 -12.68 25.59 -2.96
C ASP A 53 -13.87 26.56 -3.10
N TYR A 54 -15.02 26.06 -3.57
CA TYR A 54 -16.24 26.86 -3.75
C TYR A 54 -16.57 27.69 -2.52
N THR A 55 -16.45 27.12 -1.32
CA THR A 55 -16.71 27.83 -0.06
C THR A 55 -15.81 29.06 0.05
N TYR A 56 -14.52 28.95 -0.27
CA TYR A 56 -13.63 30.09 -0.19
C TYR A 56 -13.90 31.14 -1.27
N TYR A 57 -13.95 30.74 -2.54
CA TYR A 57 -14.16 31.67 -3.64
C TYR A 57 -15.52 32.38 -3.56
N SER A 58 -16.59 31.67 -3.20
CA SER A 58 -17.94 32.26 -3.19
C SER A 58 -18.25 33.08 -1.93
N ILE A 59 -17.61 32.79 -0.80
CA ILE A 59 -17.96 33.40 0.50
C ILE A 59 -16.89 34.38 0.99
N TYR A 60 -15.61 34.00 0.91
CA TYR A 60 -14.51 34.68 1.60
C TYR A 60 -13.60 35.50 0.68
N SER A 61 -13.63 35.27 -0.64
CA SER A 61 -12.90 36.11 -1.58
C SER A 61 -13.60 37.47 -1.82
N SER A 62 -12.81 38.52 -2.07
CA SER A 62 -13.30 39.85 -2.42
C SER A 62 -12.65 40.34 -3.73
N PRO A 63 -13.43 40.57 -4.80
CA PRO A 63 -14.86 40.30 -4.93
C PRO A 63 -15.16 38.80 -4.85
N ARG A 64 -16.37 38.41 -4.41
CA ARG A 64 -16.83 37.02 -4.41
C ARG A 64 -16.83 36.45 -5.82
N ARG A 65 -16.33 35.22 -6.01
CA ARG A 65 -16.19 34.59 -7.32
C ARG A 65 -16.73 33.16 -7.32
N THR A 66 -17.09 32.69 -8.51
CA THR A 66 -17.45 31.28 -8.72
C THR A 66 -16.22 30.58 -9.27
N PRO A 67 -15.67 29.55 -8.60
CA PRO A 67 -14.57 28.79 -9.18
C PRO A 67 -15.07 27.92 -10.32
N TYR A 68 -14.19 27.61 -11.26
CA TYR A 68 -14.50 26.79 -12.42
C TYR A 68 -13.64 25.53 -12.43
N VAL A 69 -14.28 24.38 -12.62
CA VAL A 69 -13.55 23.21 -13.11
C VAL A 69 -13.15 23.52 -14.54
N LEU A 70 -11.85 23.57 -14.74
CA LEU A 70 -11.27 23.91 -16.01
C LEU A 70 -11.47 22.75 -16.98
N SER A 71 -11.26 22.95 -18.28
CA SER A 71 -11.62 21.93 -19.27
C SER A 71 -10.42 21.45 -20.08
N GLN A 72 -10.61 20.35 -20.80
CA GLN A 72 -9.64 19.82 -21.75
C GLN A 72 -10.36 19.30 -22.98
N TRP A 73 -9.70 19.37 -24.13
CA TRP A 73 -10.22 18.81 -25.37
C TRP A 73 -9.82 17.33 -25.49
N ILE A 74 -10.81 16.44 -25.56
CA ILE A 74 -10.63 15.03 -25.88
C ILE A 74 -11.54 14.70 -27.06
N ASP A 75 -10.97 14.17 -28.15
CA ASP A 75 -11.71 13.76 -29.35
C ASP A 75 -12.69 14.83 -29.88
N GLY A 76 -12.30 16.11 -29.81
CA GLY A 76 -13.12 17.23 -30.26
C GLY A 76 -14.25 17.63 -29.30
N GLN A 77 -14.29 17.08 -28.09
CA GLN A 77 -15.21 17.48 -27.02
C GLN A 77 -14.47 18.15 -25.86
N LEU A 78 -15.05 19.23 -25.35
CA LEU A 78 -14.56 19.90 -24.14
C LEU A 78 -15.12 19.18 -22.91
N VAL A 79 -14.26 18.51 -22.15
CA VAL A 79 -14.60 17.78 -20.92
C VAL A 79 -13.94 18.41 -19.71
N PRO A 80 -14.40 18.17 -18.46
CA PRO A 80 -13.69 18.62 -17.27
C PRO A 80 -12.22 18.16 -17.27
N GLY A 81 -11.31 19.10 -17.03
CA GLY A 81 -9.87 18.94 -16.87
C GLY A 81 -9.59 18.24 -15.54
N VAL A 82 -9.85 16.95 -15.54
CA VAL A 82 -9.65 16.06 -14.41
C VAL A 82 -8.71 14.97 -14.88
N TRP A 83 -7.45 15.08 -14.50
CA TRP A 83 -6.49 14.00 -14.73
C TRP A 83 -6.36 13.19 -13.46
N ASN A 84 -6.63 11.89 -13.57
CA ASN A 84 -6.53 10.98 -12.45
C ASN A 84 -7.25 11.54 -11.22
N GLY A 85 -8.46 12.12 -11.31
CA GLY A 85 -9.15 12.71 -10.16
C GLY A 85 -8.65 14.06 -9.65
N LEU A 86 -7.45 14.46 -10.05
CA LEU A 86 -6.90 15.78 -9.79
C LEU A 86 -7.66 16.76 -10.66
N LYS A 87 -8.46 17.62 -10.02
CA LYS A 87 -9.12 18.71 -10.73
C LYS A 87 -8.13 19.84 -10.93
N ALA A 88 -7.95 20.30 -12.16
CA ALA A 88 -7.38 21.62 -12.39
C ALA A 88 -8.53 22.62 -12.24
N CYS A 89 -8.46 23.45 -11.21
CA CYS A 89 -9.46 24.47 -10.99
C CYS A 89 -9.00 25.64 -10.14
N GLY A 90 -9.74 26.73 -10.27
CA GLY A 90 -9.46 28.01 -9.67
C GLY A 90 -10.40 29.07 -10.27
N PRO A 91 -10.16 30.35 -10.00
CA PRO A 91 -10.91 31.43 -10.60
C PRO A 91 -10.46 31.61 -12.07
N LYS A 92 -11.17 32.41 -12.88
CA LYS A 92 -10.86 32.47 -14.32
C LYS A 92 -9.49 33.12 -14.59
N PRO A 93 -8.64 32.53 -15.45
CA PRO A 93 -7.35 33.13 -15.79
C PRO A 93 -7.48 34.57 -16.28
N GLY A 94 -6.64 35.46 -15.77
CA GLY A 94 -6.51 36.85 -16.25
C GLY A 94 -7.67 37.80 -15.92
N LEU A 95 -8.73 37.32 -15.26
CA LEU A 95 -9.89 38.12 -14.85
C LEU A 95 -10.04 38.19 -13.33
N ASP A 96 -9.45 37.23 -12.64
CA ASP A 96 -9.64 37.03 -11.22
C ASP A 96 -8.29 36.92 -10.48
N GLY A 97 -8.17 37.57 -9.33
CA GLY A 97 -6.92 37.58 -8.55
C GLY A 97 -6.68 36.27 -7.81
N ASP A 98 -5.40 35.92 -7.65
CA ASP A 98 -4.95 34.69 -6.99
C ASP A 98 -5.24 34.73 -5.47
N TYR A 99 -5.44 33.56 -4.88
CA TYR A 99 -5.61 33.43 -3.44
C TYR A 99 -4.67 32.38 -2.84
N ARG A 100 -4.08 32.67 -1.68
CA ARG A 100 -3.10 31.79 -1.05
C ARG A 100 -3.75 30.85 -0.03
N LYS A 101 -3.67 29.54 -0.27
CA LYS A 101 -4.22 28.51 0.61
C LYS A 101 -3.17 27.63 1.24
N PRO A 102 -3.21 27.42 2.58
CA PRO A 102 -2.41 26.41 3.23
C PRO A 102 -2.93 25.01 2.84
N PHE A 103 -2.01 24.10 2.53
CA PHE A 103 -2.32 22.69 2.26
C PHE A 103 -2.76 21.96 3.53
N TYR A 104 -2.19 22.38 4.67
CA TYR A 104 -2.47 21.87 6.01
C TYR A 104 -2.16 22.97 7.03
N THR A 105 -2.61 22.77 8.26
CA THR A 105 -2.41 23.73 9.36
C THR A 105 -0.92 23.99 9.60
N GLY A 106 -0.51 25.25 9.49
CA GLY A 106 0.88 25.67 9.70
C GLY A 106 1.72 25.77 8.43
N HIS A 107 1.26 25.25 7.28
CA HIS A 107 1.91 25.52 5.99
C HIS A 107 1.65 26.98 5.58
N PRO A 108 2.63 27.73 5.05
CA PRO A 108 2.42 29.12 4.66
C PRO A 108 1.47 29.25 3.46
N GLY A 109 1.30 28.19 2.66
CA GLY A 109 0.32 28.06 1.57
C GLY A 109 0.88 28.34 0.17
N GLU A 110 0.16 27.91 -0.85
CA GLU A 110 0.47 28.23 -2.26
C GLU A 110 -0.64 29.08 -2.84
N TRP A 111 -0.29 29.89 -3.84
CA TRP A 111 -1.28 30.64 -4.61
C TRP A 111 -2.05 29.65 -5.49
N GLU A 112 -3.35 29.55 -5.26
CA GLU A 112 -4.25 28.74 -6.09
C GLU A 112 -4.26 29.26 -7.53
N PHE A 113 -4.52 28.33 -8.46
CA PHE A 113 -4.42 28.61 -9.89
C PHE A 113 -2.99 29.02 -10.26
N GLN A 114 -2.01 28.18 -9.91
CA GLN A 114 -0.60 28.32 -10.31
C GLN A 114 -0.07 26.94 -10.69
N CYS A 115 0.81 26.90 -11.70
CA CYS A 115 1.44 25.64 -12.13
C CYS A 115 2.06 24.86 -10.96
N THR A 116 2.72 25.57 -10.04
CA THR A 116 3.29 25.00 -8.83
C THR A 116 2.25 24.52 -7.84
N GLU A 117 1.09 25.16 -7.71
CA GLU A 117 0.03 24.71 -6.79
C GLU A 117 -0.51 23.36 -7.22
N LEU A 118 -0.88 23.21 -8.50
CA LEU A 118 -1.38 21.95 -9.04
C LEU A 118 -0.37 20.82 -8.84
N VAL A 119 0.89 21.06 -9.17
CA VAL A 119 1.96 20.07 -9.08
C VAL A 119 2.30 19.74 -7.63
N LYS A 120 2.45 20.73 -6.75
CA LYS A 120 2.72 20.49 -5.32
C LYS A 120 1.54 19.79 -4.65
N ARG A 121 0.31 20.10 -5.06
CA ARG A 121 -0.90 19.37 -4.67
C ARG A 121 -0.83 17.92 -5.11
N TYR A 122 -0.52 17.68 -6.38
CA TYR A 122 -0.36 16.32 -6.88
C TYR A 122 0.70 15.55 -6.09
N LEU A 123 1.88 16.13 -5.90
CA LEU A 123 2.98 15.50 -5.17
C LEU A 123 2.58 15.19 -3.73
N TYR A 124 1.91 16.11 -3.05
CA TYR A 124 1.39 15.90 -1.70
C TYR A 124 0.31 14.81 -1.66
N LEU A 125 -0.68 14.85 -2.54
CA LEU A 125 -1.82 13.93 -2.51
C LEU A 125 -1.47 12.52 -3.01
N ALA A 126 -0.57 12.42 -3.99
CA ALA A 126 -0.16 11.14 -4.56
C ALA A 126 0.95 10.51 -3.71
N PHE A 127 2.00 11.25 -3.37
CA PHE A 127 3.21 10.69 -2.75
C PHE A 127 3.36 11.03 -1.27
N ASN A 128 2.44 11.79 -0.68
CA ASN A 128 2.53 12.25 0.70
C ASN A 128 3.84 13.04 0.99
N VAL A 129 4.34 13.78 0.01
CA VAL A 129 5.50 14.65 0.22
C VAL A 129 5.04 16.06 0.56
N PRO A 130 5.45 16.64 1.70
CA PRO A 130 5.10 18.01 2.03
C PRO A 130 5.49 19.00 0.91
N PRO A 131 4.63 19.98 0.60
CA PRO A 131 4.93 21.01 -0.38
C PRO A 131 6.15 21.85 0.03
N LEU A 132 7.09 22.03 -0.91
CA LEU A 132 8.29 22.85 -0.67
C LEU A 132 7.96 24.33 -0.86
N SER A 133 8.22 25.12 0.18
CA SER A 133 8.06 26.59 0.15
C SER A 133 9.13 27.25 -0.72
N GLY A 134 8.75 28.29 -1.48
CA GLY A 134 9.69 29.09 -2.28
C GLY A 134 10.22 28.40 -3.54
N THR A 135 9.65 27.26 -3.93
CA THR A 135 10.00 26.54 -5.17
C THR A 135 9.14 27.03 -6.34
N ASN A 136 9.80 27.58 -7.36
CA ASN A 136 9.21 27.97 -8.65
C ASN A 136 9.07 26.77 -9.60
N GLY A 137 8.35 26.94 -10.72
CA GLY A 137 8.03 25.85 -11.64
C GLY A 137 9.26 25.12 -12.23
N ASP A 138 10.29 25.88 -12.61
CA ASP A 138 11.57 25.38 -13.12
C ASP A 138 12.38 24.63 -12.06
N GLN A 139 12.14 24.93 -10.78
CA GLN A 139 12.88 24.38 -9.64
C GLN A 139 12.20 23.15 -9.04
N VAL A 140 10.95 22.84 -9.41
CA VAL A 140 10.19 21.73 -8.80
C VAL A 140 10.98 20.44 -8.89
N VAL A 141 11.44 20.05 -10.07
CA VAL A 141 12.14 18.77 -10.27
C VAL A 141 13.40 18.70 -9.41
N GLY A 142 14.29 19.69 -9.52
CA GLY A 142 15.55 19.69 -8.77
C GLY A 142 15.36 19.73 -7.26
N ASN A 143 14.46 20.59 -6.77
CA ASN A 143 14.24 20.76 -5.33
C ASN A 143 13.57 19.53 -4.71
N TYR A 144 12.60 18.91 -5.38
CA TYR A 144 11.94 17.71 -4.86
C TYR A 144 12.84 16.48 -4.89
N ALA A 145 13.62 16.27 -5.95
CA ALA A 145 14.60 15.18 -5.97
C ALA A 145 15.66 15.35 -4.87
N ALA A 146 16.12 16.59 -4.61
CA ALA A 146 17.08 16.86 -3.54
C ALA A 146 16.49 16.72 -2.12
N ALA A 147 15.23 17.14 -1.92
CA ALA A 147 14.56 17.07 -0.62
C ALA A 147 14.05 15.66 -0.29
N TYR A 148 13.69 14.88 -1.31
CA TYR A 148 13.11 13.54 -1.19
C TYR A 148 13.82 12.53 -2.11
N PRO A 149 15.14 12.30 -1.92
CA PRO A 149 15.93 11.45 -2.81
C PRO A 149 15.57 9.97 -2.73
N GLU A 150 14.94 9.53 -1.63
CA GLU A 150 14.34 8.18 -1.53
C GLU A 150 12.99 8.07 -2.25
N THR A 151 12.46 9.20 -2.71
CA THR A 151 11.13 9.29 -3.36
C THR A 151 11.26 9.53 -4.86
N PHE A 152 12.13 10.43 -5.26
CA PHE A 152 12.21 10.88 -6.65
C PHE A 152 13.64 10.99 -7.17
N ASP A 153 13.80 10.60 -8.43
CA ASP A 153 14.94 10.95 -9.26
C ASP A 153 14.59 12.15 -10.15
N ALA A 154 15.61 12.94 -10.46
CA ALA A 154 15.56 13.96 -11.49
C ALA A 154 16.31 13.49 -12.73
N ILE A 155 15.60 13.38 -13.85
CA ILE A 155 16.22 13.09 -15.15
C ILE A 155 16.41 14.41 -15.88
N ASP A 156 17.66 14.71 -16.23
CA ASP A 156 18.00 15.89 -17.01
C ASP A 156 17.74 15.62 -18.50
N ASN A 157 16.90 16.47 -19.09
CA ASN A 157 16.40 16.29 -20.45
C ASN A 157 17.50 16.44 -21.50
N ALA A 158 18.49 17.30 -21.27
CA ALA A 158 19.61 17.48 -22.20
C ALA A 158 20.56 16.27 -22.18
N THR A 159 20.75 15.64 -21.01
CA THR A 159 21.58 14.45 -20.89
C THR A 159 20.89 13.16 -21.33
N ASN A 160 19.55 13.16 -21.45
CA ASN A 160 18.79 12.00 -21.92
C ASN A 160 19.03 11.67 -23.40
N ALA A 161 19.66 12.57 -24.16
CA ALA A 161 20.14 12.32 -25.51
C ALA A 161 21.36 11.39 -25.58
N ASP A 162 22.01 11.09 -24.44
CA ASP A 162 23.14 10.17 -24.36
C ASP A 162 22.63 8.72 -24.44
N PRO A 163 23.10 7.91 -25.42
CA PRO A 163 22.71 6.50 -25.58
C PRO A 163 22.90 5.62 -24.34
N SER A 164 23.74 6.02 -23.40
CA SER A 164 23.96 5.30 -22.14
C SER A 164 22.97 5.68 -21.01
N LYS A 165 22.10 6.67 -21.25
CA LYS A 165 21.24 7.30 -20.25
C LYS A 165 19.82 7.54 -20.76
N HIS A 166 19.34 6.72 -21.69
CA HIS A 166 17.99 6.85 -22.22
C HIS A 166 16.94 6.45 -21.17
N TYR A 167 16.08 7.40 -20.82
CA TYR A 167 14.92 7.21 -19.96
C TYR A 167 13.65 7.67 -20.67
N TRP A 168 12.61 6.82 -20.63
CA TRP A 168 11.27 7.21 -21.03
C TRP A 168 10.56 7.95 -19.89
N PRO A 169 9.92 9.09 -20.15
CA PRO A 169 8.99 9.69 -19.20
C PRO A 169 7.79 8.78 -18.96
N LYS A 170 7.26 8.81 -17.75
CA LYS A 170 6.11 8.01 -17.31
C LYS A 170 4.89 8.90 -17.08
N ILE A 171 3.71 8.31 -17.18
CA ILE A 171 2.48 8.97 -16.71
C ILE A 171 2.62 9.27 -15.21
N GLY A 172 2.38 10.51 -14.83
CA GLY A 172 2.56 11.03 -13.48
C GLY A 172 3.90 11.70 -13.21
N ASP A 173 4.88 11.59 -14.12
CA ASP A 173 6.13 12.34 -13.98
C ASP A 173 5.84 13.85 -14.03
N VAL A 174 6.63 14.63 -13.29
CA VAL A 174 6.49 16.09 -13.21
C VAL A 174 7.59 16.75 -14.00
N LEU A 175 7.24 17.62 -14.94
CA LEU A 175 8.21 18.36 -15.75
C LEU A 175 8.50 19.74 -15.14
N SER A 176 9.73 20.20 -15.32
CA SER A 176 10.14 21.59 -15.13
C SER A 176 10.59 22.16 -16.48
N PHE A 177 10.25 23.43 -16.74
CA PHE A 177 10.54 24.10 -18.00
C PHE A 177 10.93 25.57 -17.81
N TYR A 178 11.67 26.10 -18.80
CA TYR A 178 11.86 27.53 -19.02
C TYR A 178 11.19 27.95 -20.32
N HIS A 179 10.37 28.99 -20.30
CA HIS A 179 9.82 29.58 -21.52
C HIS A 179 10.42 30.97 -21.80
N ASP A 180 10.78 31.21 -23.06
CA ASP A 180 11.13 32.53 -23.59
C ASP A 180 9.86 33.16 -24.16
N ASP A 181 9.29 34.16 -23.49
CA ASP A 181 8.20 34.98 -24.02
C ASP A 181 8.70 35.96 -25.10
N GLN A 182 9.59 35.51 -26.01
CA GLN A 182 10.25 36.34 -27.01
C GLN A 182 10.95 37.59 -26.41
N ASN A 183 11.14 37.65 -25.09
CA ASN A 183 11.73 38.75 -24.36
C ASN A 183 12.78 38.20 -23.38
N PRO A 184 14.08 38.32 -23.70
CA PRO A 184 15.17 37.76 -22.88
C PRO A 184 15.30 38.37 -21.47
N ALA A 185 14.45 39.32 -21.09
CA ALA A 185 14.36 39.87 -19.74
C ALA A 185 13.34 39.13 -18.82
N ASN A 186 12.47 38.27 -19.35
CA ASN A 186 11.39 37.61 -18.60
C ASN A 186 11.38 36.09 -18.85
N VAL A 187 12.28 35.36 -18.20
CA VAL A 187 12.20 33.89 -18.21
C VAL A 187 10.97 33.46 -17.40
N ILE A 188 9.98 32.87 -18.07
CA ILE A 188 8.81 32.30 -17.39
C ILE A 188 9.16 30.86 -16.97
N THR A 189 9.10 30.61 -15.68
CA THR A 189 9.34 29.27 -15.10
C THR A 189 8.02 28.50 -15.05
N HIS A 190 8.01 27.23 -15.44
CA HIS A 190 6.77 26.44 -15.47
C HIS A 190 6.96 25.00 -15.02
N THR A 191 5.86 24.36 -14.60
CA THR A 191 5.82 22.94 -14.25
C THR A 191 4.49 22.32 -14.65
N ALA A 192 4.52 21.04 -15.03
CA ALA A 192 3.35 20.31 -15.48
C ALA A 192 3.44 18.84 -15.09
N ILE A 193 2.32 18.12 -15.12
CA ILE A 193 2.26 16.68 -14.88
C ILE A 193 2.06 15.97 -16.21
N ILE A 194 2.84 14.95 -16.51
CA ILE A 194 2.63 14.11 -17.69
C ILE A 194 1.37 13.26 -17.46
N SER A 195 0.33 13.49 -18.25
CA SER A 195 -0.94 12.78 -18.14
C SER A 195 -1.07 11.59 -19.09
N ASN A 196 -0.29 11.56 -20.16
CA ASN A 196 -0.24 10.47 -21.13
C ASN A 196 1.12 10.40 -21.83
N VAL A 197 1.53 9.20 -22.24
CA VAL A 197 2.75 8.94 -23.02
C VAL A 197 2.42 7.99 -24.16
N GLN A 198 2.60 8.42 -25.39
CA GLN A 198 2.40 7.62 -26.60
C GLN A 198 3.71 7.51 -27.36
N ILE A 199 4.38 6.35 -27.24
CA ILE A 199 5.60 6.05 -27.98
C ILE A 199 5.25 5.95 -29.48
N THR A 200 5.93 6.74 -30.29
CA THR A 200 5.75 6.78 -31.76
C THR A 200 6.91 6.12 -32.50
N ASP A 201 8.10 6.11 -31.90
CA ASP A 201 9.27 5.38 -32.40
C ASP A 201 10.17 4.98 -31.21
N GLU A 202 10.11 3.71 -30.82
CA GLU A 202 10.86 3.19 -29.68
C GLU A 202 12.37 3.22 -29.92
N VAL A 203 12.81 2.99 -31.16
CA VAL A 203 14.24 2.90 -31.51
C VAL A 203 14.91 4.26 -31.45
N ASN A 204 14.22 5.28 -31.99
CA ASN A 204 14.77 6.63 -32.06
C ASN A 204 14.36 7.52 -30.87
N GLY A 205 13.60 6.99 -29.91
CA GLY A 205 13.21 7.75 -28.73
C GLY A 205 12.18 8.84 -29.02
N ASN A 206 11.23 8.58 -29.94
CA ASN A 206 10.17 9.53 -30.25
C ASN A 206 8.87 9.14 -29.55
N ALA A 207 8.19 10.14 -28.99
CA ALA A 207 6.87 10.00 -28.37
C ALA A 207 6.07 11.30 -28.45
N THR A 208 4.76 11.17 -28.37
CA THR A 208 3.86 12.27 -28.03
C THR A 208 3.52 12.16 -26.55
N LEU A 209 3.75 13.21 -25.78
CA LEU A 209 3.39 13.28 -24.37
C LEU A 209 2.24 14.25 -24.21
N THR A 210 1.21 13.90 -23.44
CA THR A 210 0.20 14.87 -23.01
C THR A 210 0.59 15.36 -21.63
N ILE A 211 0.62 16.67 -21.43
CA ILE A 211 0.84 17.30 -20.11
C ILE A 211 -0.43 17.92 -19.58
N PHE A 212 -0.53 18.03 -18.26
CA PHE A 212 -1.63 18.61 -17.50
C PHE A 212 -1.09 19.70 -16.57
N GLU A 213 -1.54 20.94 -16.75
CA GLU A 213 -0.91 22.13 -16.13
C GLU A 213 -1.93 23.24 -15.81
N GLN A 214 -1.52 24.25 -15.06
CA GLN A 214 -2.29 25.48 -14.83
C GLN A 214 -1.49 26.68 -15.34
N ASN A 215 -2.20 27.71 -15.81
CA ASN A 215 -1.66 29.03 -16.20
C ASN A 215 -0.85 29.10 -17.50
N TRP A 216 -0.92 28.08 -18.37
CA TRP A 216 -0.20 28.13 -19.65
C TRP A 216 -0.93 28.94 -20.73
N ASP A 217 -2.17 28.58 -21.08
CA ASP A 217 -2.98 29.33 -22.07
C ASP A 217 -4.32 29.78 -21.46
N PRO A 218 -4.47 31.08 -21.13
CA PRO A 218 -5.70 31.63 -20.57
C PRO A 218 -6.83 31.73 -21.60
N SER A 219 -6.55 31.62 -22.91
CA SER A 219 -7.48 31.98 -23.97
C SER A 219 -8.48 30.89 -24.36
N ASN A 220 -8.19 29.62 -24.07
CA ASN A 220 -8.98 28.48 -24.59
C ASN A 220 -9.54 27.53 -23.52
N ASN A 221 -9.37 27.84 -22.23
CA ASN A 221 -9.79 27.00 -21.11
C ASN A 221 -9.31 25.53 -21.24
N ASN A 222 -8.16 25.32 -21.91
CA ASN A 222 -7.56 24.01 -22.17
C ASN A 222 -6.31 23.85 -21.31
N TYR A 223 -6.31 22.84 -20.44
CA TYR A 223 -5.28 22.61 -19.43
C TYR A 223 -4.54 21.31 -19.64
N SER A 224 -4.76 20.70 -20.81
CA SER A 224 -3.91 19.65 -21.34
C SER A 224 -3.42 20.03 -22.72
N ARG A 225 -2.14 19.77 -22.99
CA ARG A 225 -1.59 19.91 -24.33
C ARG A 225 -0.63 18.78 -24.65
N ASP A 226 -0.52 18.48 -25.93
CA ASP A 226 0.47 17.53 -26.41
C ASP A 226 1.80 18.25 -26.67
N ILE A 227 2.87 17.62 -26.23
CA ILE A 227 4.25 18.01 -26.44
C ILE A 227 5.01 16.85 -27.08
N SER A 228 6.08 17.15 -27.82
CA SER A 228 6.84 16.13 -28.54
C SER A 228 8.13 15.74 -27.81
N MET A 229 8.42 14.44 -27.79
CA MET A 229 9.75 13.91 -27.50
C MET A 229 10.33 13.38 -28.80
N VAL A 230 11.52 13.86 -29.18
CA VAL A 230 12.19 13.49 -30.42
C VAL A 230 13.65 13.21 -30.12
N GLY A 231 14.17 12.05 -30.54
CA GLY A 231 15.57 11.72 -30.31
C GLY A 231 15.92 11.65 -28.82
N TRP A 232 15.03 11.11 -27.99
CA TRP A 232 15.16 11.03 -26.53
C TRP A 232 15.13 12.37 -25.79
N VAL A 233 14.80 13.46 -26.46
CA VAL A 233 14.71 14.80 -25.86
C VAL A 233 13.27 15.29 -25.94
N ILE A 234 12.67 15.56 -24.77
CA ILE A 234 11.40 16.30 -24.69
C ILE A 234 11.70 17.72 -25.16
N GLU A 235 10.79 18.36 -25.89
CA GLU A 235 10.88 19.74 -26.40
C GLU A 235 11.93 20.64 -25.72
N SER A 236 12.71 21.39 -26.49
CA SER A 236 13.95 22.04 -26.03
C SER A 236 13.85 23.00 -24.83
N TYR A 237 12.64 23.36 -24.41
CA TYR A 237 12.37 24.18 -23.24
C TYR A 237 12.13 23.39 -21.94
N ALA A 238 11.95 22.07 -22.01
CA ALA A 238 11.94 21.19 -20.86
C ALA A 238 13.36 21.02 -20.32
N THR A 239 13.54 21.26 -19.03
CA THR A 239 14.86 21.13 -18.39
C THR A 239 15.08 19.72 -17.88
N SER A 240 14.05 19.16 -17.26
CA SER A 240 14.14 17.91 -16.53
C SER A 240 12.75 17.41 -16.19
N TRP A 241 12.63 16.12 -15.86
CA TRP A 241 11.45 15.59 -15.20
C TRP A 241 11.81 14.85 -13.91
N LEU A 242 10.89 14.95 -12.96
CA LEU A 242 10.87 14.23 -11.71
C LEU A 242 10.13 12.93 -11.97
N THR A 243 10.77 11.80 -11.68
CA THR A 243 10.16 10.48 -11.75
C THR A 243 10.31 9.80 -10.40
N PRO A 244 9.32 9.05 -9.91
CA PRO A 244 9.51 8.22 -8.73
C PRO A 244 10.67 7.25 -8.94
N VAL A 245 11.53 7.10 -7.92
CA VAL A 245 12.68 6.16 -7.99
C VAL A 245 12.20 4.73 -8.23
N TRP A 246 11.04 4.40 -7.67
CA TRP A 246 10.36 3.15 -7.98
C TRP A 246 9.62 3.21 -9.31
N THR A 247 9.83 2.19 -10.14
CA THR A 247 8.88 1.87 -11.21
C THR A 247 7.64 1.23 -10.59
N TYR A 248 6.44 1.64 -11.03
CA TYR A 248 5.27 0.80 -10.79
C TYR A 248 5.59 -0.61 -11.26
N PRO A 249 5.54 -1.62 -10.36
CA PRO A 249 5.55 -3.00 -10.77
C PRO A 249 4.66 -3.24 -11.98
N PRO A 250 5.08 -4.00 -12.99
CA PRO A 250 4.10 -4.65 -13.85
C PRO A 250 3.19 -5.49 -12.95
N PHE A 251 1.94 -5.08 -12.80
CA PHE A 251 0.96 -5.86 -12.05
C PHE A 251 0.51 -7.02 -12.90
N THR A 252 0.58 -8.22 -12.33
CA THR A 252 -0.14 -9.36 -12.90
C THR A 252 -1.47 -9.47 -12.18
N SER A 253 -2.57 -9.33 -12.92
CA SER A 253 -3.90 -9.57 -12.35
C SER A 253 -4.18 -11.06 -12.35
N PHE A 254 -4.61 -11.57 -11.20
CA PHE A 254 -5.02 -12.95 -11.04
C PHE A 254 -6.51 -13.03 -10.74
N SER A 255 -7.13 -14.10 -11.22
CA SER A 255 -8.51 -14.41 -10.86
C SER A 255 -8.57 -14.97 -9.44
N GLY A 256 -9.63 -14.69 -8.68
CA GLY A 256 -9.81 -15.16 -7.30
C GLY A 256 -9.19 -14.23 -6.27
N GLU A 257 -9.42 -14.52 -4.99
CA GLU A 257 -8.96 -13.71 -3.83
C GLU A 257 -7.70 -14.35 -3.23
N LEU A 258 -6.59 -13.61 -3.19
CA LEU A 258 -5.38 -13.96 -2.44
C LEU A 258 -5.35 -13.22 -1.10
N ASN A 259 -4.99 -13.94 -0.04
CA ASN A 259 -5.02 -13.45 1.35
C ASN A 259 -3.62 -13.10 1.88
N THR A 260 -2.59 -13.88 1.53
CA THR A 260 -1.22 -13.69 2.07
C THR A 260 -0.16 -13.84 0.98
N ILE A 261 1.03 -13.28 1.22
CA ILE A 261 2.21 -13.44 0.36
C ILE A 261 3.46 -13.70 1.21
N VAL A 262 4.23 -14.72 0.83
CA VAL A 262 5.45 -15.11 1.56
C VAL A 262 6.60 -15.38 0.59
N ALA A 263 7.84 -15.33 1.09
CA ALA A 263 9.02 -15.63 0.29
C ALA A 263 9.99 -16.53 1.04
N THR A 264 10.63 -17.45 0.31
CA THR A 264 11.83 -18.16 0.82
C THR A 264 13.12 -17.55 0.27
N SER A 265 13.02 -16.84 -0.86
CA SER A 265 14.09 -16.06 -1.49
C SER A 265 13.50 -14.99 -2.42
N GLU A 266 14.35 -14.16 -3.03
CA GLU A 266 13.94 -13.18 -4.05
C GLU A 266 13.32 -13.83 -5.31
N ASP A 267 13.72 -15.07 -5.59
CA ASP A 267 13.28 -15.85 -6.75
C ASP A 267 12.28 -16.97 -6.37
N ASP A 268 11.74 -16.96 -5.13
CA ASP A 268 10.75 -17.94 -4.69
C ASP A 268 9.71 -17.26 -3.78
N VAL A 269 8.73 -16.62 -4.42
CA VAL A 269 7.64 -15.88 -3.76
C VAL A 269 6.31 -16.57 -4.02
N TRP A 270 5.49 -16.72 -2.97
CA TRP A 270 4.28 -17.51 -2.95
C TRP A 270 3.11 -16.63 -2.54
N ALA A 271 2.05 -16.59 -3.34
CA ALA A 271 0.83 -15.86 -3.03
C ALA A 271 -0.33 -16.85 -2.98
N ILE A 272 -1.07 -16.89 -1.86
CA ILE A 272 -2.11 -17.88 -1.63
C ILE A 272 -3.42 -17.24 -1.18
N GLY A 273 -4.53 -17.82 -1.60
CA GLY A 273 -5.85 -17.54 -1.06
C GLY A 273 -6.93 -18.32 -1.80
N GLY A 274 -8.07 -18.52 -1.14
CA GLY A 274 -9.08 -19.45 -1.62
C GLY A 274 -8.49 -20.85 -1.80
N LEU A 275 -8.42 -21.32 -3.05
CA LEU A 275 -7.80 -22.57 -3.50
C LEU A 275 -6.68 -22.36 -4.52
N LYS A 276 -6.08 -21.16 -4.56
CA LYS A 276 -5.06 -20.81 -5.54
C LYS A 276 -3.73 -20.57 -4.86
N LEU A 277 -2.68 -21.10 -5.45
CA LEU A 277 -1.29 -20.79 -5.14
C LEU A 277 -0.64 -20.24 -6.40
N TYR A 278 -0.12 -19.04 -6.34
CA TYR A 278 0.76 -18.49 -7.35
C TYR A 278 2.19 -18.52 -6.85
N LYS A 279 3.13 -18.94 -7.70
CA LYS A 279 4.56 -18.95 -7.41
C LYS A 279 5.32 -18.08 -8.41
N PHE A 280 6.23 -17.26 -7.89
CA PHE A 280 7.16 -16.45 -8.65
C PHE A 280 8.54 -17.10 -8.65
N ASP A 281 9.14 -17.25 -9.82
CA ASP A 281 10.45 -17.90 -10.02
C ASP A 281 11.61 -16.90 -10.23
N GLY A 282 11.42 -15.63 -9.85
CA GLY A 282 12.34 -14.53 -10.14
C GLY A 282 12.00 -13.80 -11.45
N THR A 283 11.25 -14.43 -12.35
CA THR A 283 10.88 -13.84 -13.65
C THR A 283 9.37 -13.85 -13.90
N ASN A 284 8.69 -14.96 -13.61
CA ASN A 284 7.29 -15.19 -13.96
C ASN A 284 6.48 -15.73 -12.80
N TRP A 285 5.21 -15.33 -12.76
CA TRP A 285 4.21 -15.97 -11.93
C TRP A 285 3.58 -17.16 -12.64
N SER A 286 3.47 -18.28 -11.92
CA SER A 286 2.80 -19.49 -12.39
C SER A 286 1.74 -19.95 -11.39
N LEU A 287 0.58 -20.38 -11.90
CA LEU A 287 -0.46 -21.01 -11.08
C LEU A 287 -0.03 -22.43 -10.75
N SER A 288 0.09 -22.74 -9.47
CA SER A 288 0.25 -24.09 -8.96
C SER A 288 -1.09 -24.58 -8.43
N ASN A 289 -1.50 -25.78 -8.81
CA ASN A 289 -2.75 -26.36 -8.33
C ASN A 289 -2.62 -26.70 -6.85
N ILE A 290 -3.48 -26.10 -6.02
CA ILE A 290 -3.80 -26.67 -4.70
C ILE A 290 -4.77 -27.83 -4.94
N LEU A 291 -4.57 -28.96 -4.25
CA LEU A 291 -5.30 -30.22 -4.47
C LEU A 291 -6.80 -30.06 -4.84
N PRO A 292 -7.33 -30.93 -5.73
CA PRO A 292 -8.76 -31.05 -6.02
C PRO A 292 -9.48 -31.82 -4.91
N GLY A 293 -10.18 -31.10 -4.02
CA GLY A 293 -11.16 -31.66 -3.09
C GLY A 293 -12.55 -31.13 -3.42
N THR A 294 -13.59 -31.97 -3.27
CA THR A 294 -15.01 -31.66 -3.53
C THR A 294 -15.60 -30.69 -2.50
N TYR A 295 -14.97 -29.55 -2.30
CA TYR A 295 -15.32 -28.58 -1.28
C TYR A 295 -15.48 -27.23 -1.98
N SER A 296 -16.72 -26.85 -2.25
CA SER A 296 -17.04 -25.67 -3.06
C SER A 296 -16.78 -24.32 -2.36
N SER A 297 -16.27 -24.30 -1.13
CA SER A 297 -15.95 -23.07 -0.37
C SER A 297 -14.80 -23.28 0.64
N ASN A 298 -13.57 -23.46 0.13
CA ASN A 298 -12.33 -23.42 0.91
C ASN A 298 -11.72 -22.00 0.82
N ASN A 299 -11.20 -21.51 1.94
CA ASN A 299 -10.52 -20.24 2.03
C ASN A 299 -9.25 -20.36 2.87
N LEU A 300 -8.11 -20.55 2.20
CA LEU A 300 -6.79 -20.49 2.83
C LEU A 300 -6.46 -19.04 3.17
N ARG A 301 -6.16 -18.79 4.44
CA ARG A 301 -5.90 -17.47 4.99
C ARG A 301 -4.43 -17.13 5.04
N ASP A 302 -3.61 -18.10 5.43
CA ASP A 302 -2.19 -17.88 5.62
C ASP A 302 -1.34 -19.13 5.33
N ILE A 303 -0.03 -18.94 5.14
CA ILE A 303 0.95 -20.00 4.85
C ILE A 303 2.32 -19.66 5.44
N VAL A 304 2.95 -20.65 6.06
CA VAL A 304 4.36 -20.59 6.48
C VAL A 304 5.20 -21.56 5.66
N PRO A 305 6.20 -21.08 4.88
CA PRO A 305 7.12 -21.93 4.15
C PRO A 305 8.33 -22.30 5.01
N PHE A 306 8.67 -23.59 5.07
CA PHE A 306 9.90 -24.11 5.69
C PHE A 306 11.01 -24.29 4.65
N SER A 307 10.64 -24.47 3.39
CA SER A 307 11.54 -24.49 2.22
C SER A 307 10.74 -24.25 0.94
N SER A 308 11.44 -24.15 -0.21
CA SER A 308 10.80 -24.07 -1.53
C SER A 308 9.92 -25.28 -1.89
N SER A 309 9.96 -26.33 -1.08
CA SER A 309 9.22 -27.57 -1.29
C SER A 309 8.45 -28.05 -0.05
N ASN A 310 8.43 -27.30 1.05
CA ASN A 310 7.71 -27.64 2.27
C ASN A 310 7.06 -26.41 2.89
N ALA A 311 5.74 -26.45 3.10
CA ALA A 311 5.00 -25.37 3.73
C ALA A 311 3.75 -25.90 4.43
N LEU A 312 3.24 -25.14 5.41
CA LEU A 312 1.93 -25.38 6.03
C LEU A 312 1.04 -24.17 5.81
N ALA A 313 -0.16 -24.41 5.29
CA ALA A 313 -1.19 -23.40 5.09
C ALA A 313 -2.40 -23.67 5.98
N VAL A 314 -3.03 -22.62 6.48
CA VAL A 314 -4.23 -22.70 7.32
C VAL A 314 -5.35 -21.83 6.74
N GLY A 315 -6.56 -22.07 7.23
CA GLY A 315 -7.71 -21.26 6.86
C GLY A 315 -9.01 -21.88 7.34
N SER A 316 -10.00 -21.86 6.46
CA SER A 316 -11.33 -22.38 6.74
C SER A 316 -11.98 -23.11 5.57
N TRP A 317 -12.93 -23.96 5.91
CA TRP A 317 -13.88 -24.56 4.99
C TRP A 317 -15.30 -24.30 5.47
N THR A 318 -16.19 -23.96 4.54
CA THR A 318 -17.63 -23.80 4.83
C THR A 318 -18.44 -24.85 4.07
N ASN A 319 -19.34 -25.54 4.77
CA ASN A 319 -20.23 -26.51 4.14
C ASN A 319 -21.33 -25.79 3.32
N THR A 320 -21.82 -26.44 2.26
CA THR A 320 -22.91 -25.91 1.42
C THR A 320 -24.31 -26.36 1.86
N GLY A 321 -24.39 -27.27 2.84
CA GLY A 321 -25.65 -27.80 3.37
C GLY A 321 -26.20 -26.98 4.54
N TYR A 322 -27.48 -27.16 4.86
CA TYR A 322 -28.09 -26.58 6.06
C TYR A 322 -27.95 -27.55 7.27
N PRO A 323 -27.55 -27.07 8.47
CA PRO A 323 -27.10 -25.71 8.77
C PRO A 323 -25.72 -25.43 8.18
N VAL A 324 -25.48 -24.17 7.81
CA VAL A 324 -24.16 -23.71 7.36
C VAL A 324 -23.26 -23.53 8.59
N TYR A 325 -22.06 -24.11 8.53
CA TYR A 325 -21.00 -24.00 9.51
C TYR A 325 -19.64 -23.89 8.82
N THR A 326 -18.72 -23.17 9.46
CA THR A 326 -17.33 -23.02 9.01
C THR A 326 -16.42 -23.79 9.96
N THR A 327 -15.52 -24.62 9.46
CA THR A 327 -14.50 -25.34 10.24
C THR A 327 -13.10 -24.91 9.86
N THR A 328 -12.14 -25.20 10.73
CA THR A 328 -10.71 -25.04 10.46
C THR A 328 -10.28 -25.90 9.27
N LEU A 329 -9.28 -25.42 8.54
CA LEU A 329 -8.63 -26.12 7.44
C LEU A 329 -7.11 -25.96 7.61
N ALA A 330 -6.37 -27.06 7.42
CA ALA A 330 -4.92 -27.00 7.29
C ALA A 330 -4.46 -27.93 6.16
N LEU A 331 -3.49 -27.48 5.38
CA LEU A 331 -2.89 -28.21 4.27
C LEU A 331 -1.37 -28.14 4.37
N GLN A 332 -0.69 -29.25 4.10
CA GLN A 332 0.76 -29.32 4.00
C GLN A 332 1.17 -29.45 2.53
N TYR A 333 2.09 -28.59 2.08
CA TYR A 333 2.73 -28.71 0.79
C TYR A 333 4.04 -29.49 0.95
N VAL A 334 4.23 -30.55 0.17
CA VAL A 334 5.47 -31.33 0.12
C VAL A 334 5.79 -31.67 -1.34
N GLY A 335 6.91 -31.14 -1.85
CA GLY A 335 7.48 -31.52 -3.15
C GLY A 335 6.53 -31.37 -4.33
N GLY A 336 5.71 -30.31 -4.37
CA GLY A 336 4.73 -30.09 -5.45
C GLY A 336 3.33 -30.64 -5.17
N THR A 337 3.13 -31.35 -4.06
CA THR A 337 1.87 -32.00 -3.72
C THR A 337 1.32 -31.45 -2.41
N TRP A 338 0.00 -31.24 -2.34
CA TRP A 338 -0.67 -30.86 -1.10
C TRP A 338 -1.22 -32.09 -0.38
N PHE A 339 -1.31 -32.03 0.95
CA PHE A 339 -1.90 -33.06 1.81
C PHE A 339 -2.77 -32.39 2.86
N THR A 340 -3.92 -32.99 3.20
CA THR A 340 -4.75 -32.50 4.30
C THR A 340 -4.09 -32.78 5.64
N VAL A 341 -4.10 -31.79 6.53
CA VAL A 341 -3.65 -31.91 7.92
C VAL A 341 -4.87 -31.88 8.83
N SER A 342 -4.92 -32.79 9.80
CA SER A 342 -6.00 -32.81 10.79
C SER A 342 -6.01 -31.53 11.61
N THR A 343 -7.20 -31.01 11.92
CA THR A 343 -7.38 -29.84 12.78
C THR A 343 -8.53 -30.12 13.75
N GLU A 344 -8.38 -29.70 15.00
CA GLU A 344 -9.51 -29.66 15.93
C GLU A 344 -10.42 -28.46 15.63
N TYR A 345 -11.73 -28.61 15.84
CA TYR A 345 -12.72 -27.54 15.67
C TYR A 345 -13.62 -27.50 16.92
N PRO A 346 -13.19 -26.83 18.01
CA PRO A 346 -13.80 -26.98 19.34
C PRO A 346 -15.22 -26.39 19.48
N GLY A 347 -15.72 -25.71 18.45
CA GLY A 347 -17.03 -25.05 18.44
C GLY A 347 -17.92 -25.44 17.26
N VAL A 348 -19.14 -24.89 17.25
CA VAL A 348 -20.08 -25.04 16.13
C VAL A 348 -19.59 -24.35 14.85
N SER A 349 -18.64 -23.42 14.98
CA SER A 349 -17.89 -22.85 13.87
C SER A 349 -16.51 -22.45 14.35
N SER A 350 -15.46 -22.74 13.57
CA SER A 350 -14.07 -22.40 13.87
C SER A 350 -13.32 -22.09 12.58
N TRP A 351 -12.33 -21.21 12.61
CA TRP A 351 -11.43 -20.93 11.50
C TRP A 351 -10.07 -20.46 12.00
N LEU A 352 -9.04 -20.63 11.17
CA LEU A 352 -7.68 -20.14 11.41
C LEU A 352 -7.42 -18.95 10.49
N GLU A 353 -6.82 -17.88 11.02
CA GLU A 353 -6.50 -16.64 10.29
C GLU A 353 -5.01 -16.53 9.96
N SER A 354 -4.11 -17.02 10.82
CA SER A 354 -2.65 -16.91 10.64
C SER A 354 -1.93 -18.16 11.14
N VAL A 355 -0.79 -18.48 10.54
CA VAL A 355 0.11 -19.58 10.92
C VAL A 355 1.57 -19.15 10.80
N ASP A 356 2.35 -19.38 11.84
CA ASP A 356 3.79 -19.18 11.80
C ASP A 356 4.51 -20.27 12.61
N GLY A 357 5.79 -20.47 12.34
CA GLY A 357 6.60 -21.42 13.07
C GLY A 357 8.09 -21.32 12.80
N ASP A 358 8.88 -22.01 13.62
CA ASP A 358 10.32 -22.01 13.46
C ASP A 358 10.80 -22.83 12.25
N VAL A 359 12.01 -22.51 11.79
CA VAL A 359 12.66 -23.17 10.64
C VAL A 359 12.93 -24.66 10.85
N ASN A 360 12.85 -25.15 12.09
CA ASN A 360 13.06 -26.55 12.44
C ASN A 360 11.74 -27.34 12.47
N ASN A 361 10.59 -26.70 12.28
CA ASN A 361 9.26 -27.31 12.37
C ASN A 361 9.00 -27.89 13.78
N GLU A 362 9.62 -27.32 14.82
CA GLU A 362 9.50 -27.79 16.20
C GLU A 362 8.39 -27.05 16.96
N ASN A 363 8.11 -25.82 16.56
CA ASN A 363 7.05 -25.00 17.14
C ASN A 363 6.31 -24.23 16.06
N ILE A 364 5.14 -24.74 15.68
CA ILE A 364 4.23 -24.06 14.75
C ILE A 364 2.92 -23.79 15.47
N TRP A 365 2.49 -22.55 15.38
CA TRP A 365 1.27 -22.04 15.95
C TRP A 365 0.35 -21.53 14.86
N ALA A 366 -0.93 -21.83 15.01
CA ALA A 366 -1.98 -21.19 14.24
C ALA A 366 -2.96 -20.53 15.19
N VAL A 367 -3.44 -19.35 14.80
CA VAL A 367 -4.43 -18.60 15.57
C VAL A 367 -5.65 -18.29 14.73
N GLY A 368 -6.80 -18.10 15.38
CA GLY A 368 -8.03 -17.72 14.72
C GLY A 368 -9.17 -17.53 15.70
N SER A 369 -10.38 -17.94 15.32
CA SER A 369 -11.58 -17.76 16.15
C SER A 369 -12.47 -19.00 16.15
N THR A 370 -13.18 -19.20 17.25
CA THR A 370 -14.18 -20.27 17.40
C THR A 370 -15.47 -19.75 18.05
N ARG A 371 -16.59 -20.40 17.74
CA ARG A 371 -17.90 -20.11 18.32
C ARG A 371 -18.41 -21.34 19.04
N ALA A 372 -18.60 -21.24 20.36
CA ALA A 372 -18.92 -22.40 21.19
C ALA A 372 -20.36 -22.97 21.00
N THR A 373 -21.40 -22.12 20.90
CA THR A 373 -22.81 -22.59 20.84
C THR A 373 -23.72 -21.75 19.93
N LEU A 374 -24.87 -22.28 19.49
CA LEU A 374 -25.83 -21.60 18.60
C LEU A 374 -26.98 -20.86 19.32
N LEU A 375 -27.20 -21.10 20.62
CA LEU A 375 -28.36 -20.58 21.37
C LEU A 375 -27.92 -19.46 22.33
N PHE A 376 -28.33 -18.23 22.03
CA PHE A 376 -28.25 -16.97 22.82
C PHE A 376 -27.08 -16.86 23.83
N GLY A 377 -26.02 -16.11 23.46
CA GLY A 377 -24.94 -15.71 24.38
C GLY A 377 -23.51 -16.04 23.92
N SER A 378 -23.33 -16.65 22.74
CA SER A 378 -22.03 -17.09 22.24
C SER A 378 -21.28 -16.01 21.45
N GLY A 379 -20.42 -15.28 22.16
CA GLY A 379 -19.38 -14.50 21.50
C GLY A 379 -18.42 -15.40 20.72
N LEU A 380 -17.67 -14.79 19.80
CA LEU A 380 -16.48 -15.43 19.25
C LEU A 380 -15.40 -15.49 20.34
N HIS A 381 -14.66 -16.58 20.40
CA HIS A 381 -13.53 -16.80 21.29
C HIS A 381 -12.25 -16.94 20.48
N ALA A 382 -11.13 -16.52 21.07
CA ALA A 382 -9.82 -16.76 20.50
C ALA A 382 -9.56 -18.27 20.36
N LEU A 383 -8.99 -18.67 19.23
CA LEU A 383 -8.56 -20.04 19.00
C LEU A 383 -7.04 -20.05 18.83
N PHE A 384 -6.36 -20.85 19.64
CA PHE A 384 -4.93 -21.12 19.52
C PHE A 384 -4.74 -22.61 19.26
N GLN A 385 -3.94 -22.96 18.25
CA GLN A 385 -3.62 -24.33 17.91
C GLN A 385 -2.13 -24.54 17.73
N ARG A 386 -1.62 -25.64 18.27
CA ARG A 386 -0.24 -26.10 18.08
C ARG A 386 -0.21 -27.21 17.05
N TYR A 387 0.74 -27.18 16.13
CA TYR A 387 1.02 -28.34 15.29
C TYR A 387 1.74 -29.43 16.10
N VAL A 388 1.22 -30.65 16.04
CA VAL A 388 1.84 -31.84 16.63
C VAL A 388 2.15 -32.83 15.49
N PRO A 389 3.44 -33.11 15.22
CA PRO A 389 3.84 -34.05 14.17
C PRO A 389 3.10 -35.39 14.29
N GLY A 390 2.51 -35.83 13.17
CA GLY A 390 1.73 -37.08 13.10
C GLY A 390 0.30 -37.00 13.66
N THR A 391 -0.08 -35.92 14.34
CA THR A 391 -1.46 -35.70 14.85
C THR A 391 -2.16 -34.56 14.11
N GLY A 392 -1.46 -33.49 13.74
CA GLY A 392 -2.04 -32.28 13.16
C GLY A 392 -2.16 -31.15 14.16
N PHE A 393 -3.03 -30.17 13.90
CA PHE A 393 -3.25 -29.03 14.78
C PHE A 393 -4.21 -29.40 15.92
N VAL A 394 -3.73 -29.21 17.16
CA VAL A 394 -4.49 -29.44 18.40
C VAL A 394 -4.73 -28.12 19.11
N THR A 395 -5.92 -27.97 19.70
CA THR A 395 -6.32 -26.78 20.44
C THR A 395 -5.53 -26.69 21.75
N VAL A 396 -5.03 -25.50 22.06
CA VAL A 396 -4.45 -25.20 23.36
C VAL A 396 -5.33 -24.24 24.14
N GLN A 397 -5.01 -24.08 25.41
CA GLN A 397 -5.77 -23.19 26.29
C GLN A 397 -5.70 -21.74 25.80
N ASP A 398 -6.86 -21.09 25.72
CA ASP A 398 -6.99 -19.66 25.51
C ASP A 398 -6.38 -18.90 26.71
N PRO A 399 -5.38 -18.01 26.49
CA PRO A 399 -4.76 -17.23 27.55
C PRO A 399 -5.69 -16.17 28.17
N TYR A 400 -6.84 -15.88 27.56
CA TYR A 400 -7.77 -14.88 28.05
C TYR A 400 -8.88 -15.52 28.90
N PRO A 401 -9.04 -15.09 30.17
CA PRO A 401 -10.24 -15.46 30.91
C PRO A 401 -11.46 -14.81 30.24
N TYR A 402 -12.54 -15.59 30.08
CA TYR A 402 -13.82 -15.10 29.54
C TYR A 402 -14.17 -13.72 30.11
N GLN A 403 -14.23 -12.72 29.23
CA GLN A 403 -14.61 -11.36 29.61
C GLN A 403 -16.14 -11.27 29.67
N PRO A 404 -16.76 -11.07 30.85
CA PRO A 404 -18.21 -11.03 30.95
C PRO A 404 -18.80 -9.88 30.11
N GLY A 405 -19.69 -10.22 29.18
CA GLY A 405 -20.28 -9.24 28.24
C GLY A 405 -19.42 -8.97 26.99
N SER A 406 -18.32 -9.69 26.81
CA SER A 406 -17.64 -9.76 25.50
C SER A 406 -18.54 -10.44 24.49
N THR A 407 -18.67 -9.82 23.32
CA THR A 407 -19.41 -10.38 22.19
C THR A 407 -18.49 -11.00 21.15
N GLU A 408 -17.18 -10.76 21.24
CA GLU A 408 -16.21 -11.13 20.21
C GLU A 408 -14.79 -11.05 20.76
N GLU A 409 -14.01 -12.11 20.59
CA GLU A 409 -12.56 -12.20 20.77
C GLU A 409 -12.01 -12.85 19.49
N LYS A 410 -11.15 -12.13 18.77
CA LYS A 410 -10.55 -12.60 17.51
C LYS A 410 -9.05 -12.45 17.56
N MET A 411 -8.35 -13.51 17.17
CA MET A 411 -6.93 -13.47 16.84
C MET A 411 -6.77 -13.27 15.34
N THR A 412 -5.92 -12.33 14.94
CA THR A 412 -5.71 -11.97 13.54
C THR A 412 -4.36 -12.43 13.02
N ASP A 413 -3.34 -12.45 13.86
CA ASP A 413 -1.99 -12.78 13.43
C ASP A 413 -1.13 -13.39 14.55
N VAL A 414 -0.15 -14.21 14.16
CA VAL A 414 0.85 -14.83 15.03
C VAL A 414 2.23 -14.78 14.38
N SER A 415 3.25 -14.49 15.17
CA SER A 415 4.65 -14.56 14.78
C SER A 415 5.44 -15.38 15.78
N VAL A 416 6.27 -16.31 15.29
CA VAL A 416 7.07 -17.23 16.09
C VAL A 416 8.55 -16.90 15.91
N TYR A 417 9.19 -16.39 16.96
CA TYR A 417 10.64 -16.20 16.94
C TYR A 417 11.41 -17.50 17.19
N SER A 418 10.94 -18.32 18.12
CA SER A 418 11.63 -19.55 18.53
C SER A 418 10.68 -20.61 19.10
N SER A 419 11.23 -21.76 19.48
CA SER A 419 10.47 -22.82 20.14
C SER A 419 9.86 -22.42 21.49
N THR A 420 10.30 -21.29 22.05
CA THR A 420 9.86 -20.80 23.37
C THR A 420 9.43 -19.33 23.36
N ASP A 421 9.35 -18.69 22.20
CA ASP A 421 8.95 -17.29 22.11
C ASP A 421 8.15 -17.07 20.83
N ALA A 422 6.95 -16.54 21.02
CA ALA A 422 5.99 -16.25 19.98
C ALA A 422 5.04 -15.17 20.49
N TRP A 423 4.53 -14.35 19.57
CA TRP A 423 3.53 -13.33 19.83
C TRP A 423 2.32 -13.51 18.94
N ALA A 424 1.13 -13.27 19.49
CA ALA A 424 -0.10 -13.25 18.74
C ALA A 424 -0.91 -12.00 19.09
N VAL A 425 -1.60 -11.44 18.10
CA VAL A 425 -2.40 -10.22 18.27
C VAL A 425 -3.80 -10.37 17.69
N GLY A 426 -4.69 -9.47 18.11
CA GLY A 426 -6.02 -9.34 17.57
C GLY A 426 -6.83 -8.30 18.31
N TYR A 427 -8.09 -8.59 18.58
CA TYR A 427 -8.98 -7.69 19.30
C TYR A 427 -10.11 -8.40 20.02
N TYR A 428 -10.74 -7.70 20.96
CA TYR A 428 -11.99 -8.13 21.59
C TYR A 428 -12.99 -6.99 21.67
N THR A 429 -14.29 -7.30 21.75
CA THR A 429 -15.37 -6.33 21.80
C THR A 429 -16.21 -6.51 23.06
N VAL A 430 -16.26 -5.47 23.89
CA VAL A 430 -17.07 -5.40 25.12
C VAL A 430 -17.89 -4.12 25.15
N SER A 431 -19.19 -4.20 25.45
CA SER A 431 -20.08 -3.02 25.51
C SER A 431 -20.01 -2.13 24.24
N SER A 432 -19.95 -2.77 23.06
CA SER A 432 -19.84 -2.10 21.74
C SER A 432 -18.55 -1.30 21.51
N ARG A 433 -17.54 -1.47 22.35
CA ARG A 433 -16.17 -0.96 22.15
C ARG A 433 -15.23 -2.10 21.85
N SER A 434 -14.31 -1.88 20.93
CA SER A 434 -13.29 -2.86 20.56
C SER A 434 -11.93 -2.44 21.11
N HIS A 435 -11.16 -3.39 21.61
CA HIS A 435 -9.86 -3.19 22.22
C HIS A 435 -8.83 -4.14 21.63
N GLY A 436 -7.58 -3.70 21.54
CA GLY A 436 -6.47 -4.51 21.09
C GLY A 436 -6.19 -5.66 22.06
N LEU A 437 -5.83 -6.81 21.50
CA LEU A 437 -5.55 -8.04 22.22
C LEU A 437 -4.14 -8.51 21.87
N GLY A 438 -3.34 -8.93 22.84
CA GLY A 438 -1.95 -9.40 22.63
C GLY A 438 -1.59 -10.51 23.59
N ALA A 439 -1.04 -11.62 23.09
CA ALA A 439 -0.58 -12.75 23.89
C ALA A 439 0.85 -13.10 23.50
N TYR A 440 1.63 -13.60 24.46
CA TYR A 440 2.96 -14.13 24.23
C TYR A 440 3.07 -15.58 24.73
N TYR A 441 3.92 -16.37 24.09
CA TYR A 441 4.23 -17.72 24.52
C TYR A 441 5.48 -17.72 25.40
N ASP A 442 5.38 -18.23 26.62
CA ASP A 442 6.50 -18.23 27.59
C ASP A 442 7.39 -19.50 27.50
N GLY A 443 7.19 -20.32 26.47
CA GLY A 443 7.82 -21.63 26.32
C GLY A 443 7.03 -22.79 26.92
N ASN A 444 5.98 -22.52 27.70
CA ASN A 444 5.08 -23.53 28.24
C ASN A 444 3.63 -23.27 27.83
N LEU A 445 3.13 -22.06 28.06
CA LEU A 445 1.76 -21.65 27.83
C LEU A 445 1.67 -20.24 27.24
N TRP A 446 0.55 -19.96 26.59
CA TRP A 446 0.22 -18.60 26.16
C TRP A 446 -0.20 -17.76 27.36
N VAL A 447 0.28 -16.52 27.42
CA VAL A 447 -0.02 -15.55 28.48
C VAL A 447 -0.55 -14.27 27.86
N ALA A 448 -1.64 -13.74 28.42
CA ALA A 448 -2.19 -12.45 28.02
C ALA A 448 -1.20 -11.31 28.34
N SER A 449 -1.00 -10.42 27.38
CA SER A 449 -0.19 -9.20 27.50
C SER A 449 -1.05 -7.96 27.27
N PRO A 450 -1.15 -7.06 28.25
CA PRO A 450 -1.77 -5.75 28.04
C PRO A 450 -1.03 -4.98 26.92
N LEU A 451 -1.79 -4.30 26.08
CA LEU A 451 -1.27 -3.45 25.02
C LEU A 451 -1.69 -1.99 25.25
N PRO A 452 -0.82 -1.00 24.97
CA PRO A 452 -1.17 0.40 25.09
C PRO A 452 -2.21 0.80 24.03
N GLU A 453 -3.14 1.65 24.40
CA GLU A 453 -4.15 2.22 23.50
C GLU A 453 -4.13 3.74 23.56
N PRO A 454 -4.37 4.44 22.42
CA PRO A 454 -4.55 5.88 22.43
C PRO A 454 -5.68 6.32 23.36
N ALA A 455 -5.55 7.49 23.96
CA ALA A 455 -6.59 8.06 24.82
C ALA A 455 -7.89 8.30 24.03
N ASN A 456 -9.04 8.04 24.66
CA ASN A 456 -10.38 8.19 24.07
C ASN A 456 -10.65 7.26 22.87
N THR A 457 -9.98 6.11 22.83
CA THR A 457 -10.26 5.07 21.83
C THR A 457 -11.68 4.53 22.00
N TYR A 458 -12.38 4.45 20.87
CA TYR A 458 -13.68 3.81 20.73
C TYR A 458 -13.56 2.38 20.19
N ARG A 459 -12.67 2.17 19.22
CA ARG A 459 -12.33 0.87 18.66
C ARG A 459 -10.83 0.78 18.43
N SER A 460 -10.21 -0.33 18.78
CA SER A 460 -8.83 -0.68 18.47
C SER A 460 -8.80 -2.10 17.91
N TYR A 461 -8.17 -2.28 16.76
CA TYR A 461 -8.01 -3.55 16.07
C TYR A 461 -6.54 -3.71 15.72
N LEU A 462 -5.89 -4.76 16.21
CA LEU A 462 -4.59 -5.18 15.69
C LEU A 462 -4.81 -6.22 14.61
N THR A 463 -4.03 -6.12 13.54
CA THR A 463 -4.19 -6.92 12.32
C THR A 463 -2.94 -7.71 11.98
N GLY A 464 -1.76 -7.25 12.39
CA GLY A 464 -0.50 -7.93 12.11
C GLY A 464 0.52 -7.80 13.24
N VAL A 465 1.38 -8.78 13.39
CA VAL A 465 2.50 -8.83 14.34
C VAL A 465 3.73 -9.46 13.71
N VAL A 466 4.90 -8.95 14.05
CA VAL A 466 6.18 -9.52 13.60
C VAL A 466 7.18 -9.49 14.74
N GLU A 467 7.71 -10.68 15.07
CA GLU A 467 8.68 -10.87 16.13
C GLU A 467 10.10 -11.02 15.57
N ILE A 468 10.93 -10.01 15.85
CA ILE A 468 12.33 -9.96 15.39
C ILE A 468 13.25 -10.57 16.46
N ALA A 469 12.92 -10.32 17.74
CA ALA A 469 13.59 -10.83 18.92
C ALA A 469 12.64 -10.71 20.14
N PRO A 470 12.94 -11.37 21.28
CA PRO A 470 12.09 -11.33 22.49
C PRO A 470 11.77 -9.90 22.99
N ASP A 471 12.68 -8.96 22.75
CA ASP A 471 12.62 -7.56 23.11
C ASP A 471 12.51 -6.63 21.89
N ASN A 472 12.11 -7.15 20.73
CA ASN A 472 11.89 -6.38 19.52
C ASN A 472 10.72 -6.98 18.72
N VAL A 473 9.53 -6.49 19.04
CA VAL A 473 8.27 -6.97 18.43
C VAL A 473 7.50 -5.78 17.91
N TRP A 474 6.94 -5.90 16.72
CA TRP A 474 6.11 -4.87 16.13
C TRP A 474 4.70 -5.39 15.92
N ALA A 475 3.71 -4.56 16.20
CA ALA A 475 2.31 -4.86 15.90
C ALA A 475 1.67 -3.66 15.21
N THR A 476 0.79 -3.93 14.25
CA THR A 476 0.07 -2.89 13.50
C THR A 476 -1.42 -3.13 13.52
N GLY A 477 -2.17 -2.09 13.21
CA GLY A 477 -3.60 -2.14 13.06
C GLY A 477 -4.21 -0.75 12.97
N TYR A 478 -5.45 -0.59 13.39
CA TYR A 478 -6.14 0.69 13.34
C TYR A 478 -7.05 0.91 14.54
N TYR A 479 -7.29 2.18 14.84
CA TYR A 479 -8.18 2.59 15.91
C TYR A 479 -9.09 3.75 15.50
N SER A 480 -10.19 3.98 16.21
CA SER A 480 -11.02 5.17 16.07
C SER A 480 -11.28 5.83 17.41
N LEU A 481 -11.52 7.14 17.40
CA LEU A 481 -11.76 7.92 18.61
C LEU A 481 -13.25 8.04 18.90
N THR A 482 -13.64 8.22 20.16
CA THR A 482 -15.05 8.44 20.54
C THR A 482 -15.67 9.67 19.88
N SER A 483 -14.86 10.69 19.56
CA SER A 483 -15.28 11.90 18.84
C SER A 483 -15.50 11.66 17.34
N ALA A 484 -14.91 10.60 16.78
CA ALA A 484 -14.99 10.27 15.36
C ALA A 484 -14.98 8.73 15.17
N PRO A 485 -16.01 8.01 15.63
CA PRO A 485 -16.01 6.54 15.73
C PRO A 485 -15.93 5.82 14.38
N ASN A 486 -16.27 6.53 13.29
CA ASN A 486 -16.21 6.04 11.91
C ASN A 486 -14.90 6.41 11.19
N ASN A 487 -13.97 7.07 11.87
CA ASN A 487 -12.68 7.47 11.30
C ASN A 487 -11.58 6.56 11.84
N ASN A 488 -11.03 5.71 10.97
CA ASN A 488 -9.93 4.81 11.31
C ASN A 488 -8.58 5.52 11.18
N LEU A 489 -7.75 5.41 12.20
CA LEU A 489 -6.40 5.93 12.32
C LEU A 489 -5.43 4.75 12.45
N ALA A 490 -4.21 4.88 11.91
CA ALA A 490 -3.21 3.82 12.05
C ALA A 490 -2.78 3.67 13.51
N LEU A 491 -2.66 2.42 13.95
CA LEU A 491 -2.03 2.04 15.21
C LEU A 491 -0.75 1.27 14.87
N LEU A 492 0.39 1.74 15.37
CA LEU A 492 1.66 1.04 15.31
C LEU A 492 2.21 0.93 16.73
N LEU A 493 2.54 -0.29 17.14
CA LEU A 493 3.09 -0.60 18.43
C LEU A 493 4.49 -1.20 18.26
N HIS A 494 5.42 -0.78 19.11
CA HIS A 494 6.75 -1.36 19.19
C HIS A 494 7.03 -1.81 20.63
N LYS A 495 7.39 -3.08 20.78
CA LYS A 495 7.86 -3.65 22.04
C LYS A 495 9.37 -3.58 22.08
N ASP A 496 9.90 -2.94 23.12
CA ASP A 496 11.31 -2.98 23.48
C ASP A 496 11.53 -3.82 24.76
N ALA A 497 12.70 -3.67 25.38
CA ALA A 497 13.05 -4.33 26.64
C ALA A 497 12.23 -3.84 27.86
N TYR A 498 11.56 -2.69 27.75
CA TYR A 498 10.76 -2.06 28.81
C TYR A 498 9.25 -2.26 28.62
N GLY A 499 8.81 -2.56 27.41
CA GLY A 499 7.42 -2.93 27.13
C GLY A 499 6.93 -2.38 25.79
N TRP A 500 5.61 -2.40 25.61
CA TRP A 500 4.95 -1.90 24.42
C TRP A 500 4.79 -0.37 24.46
N ASN A 501 5.14 0.29 23.35
CA ASN A 501 5.00 1.71 23.14
C ASN A 501 4.20 1.99 21.86
N ILE A 502 3.41 3.07 21.85
CA ILE A 502 2.72 3.55 20.64
C ILE A 502 3.73 4.36 19.82
N VAL A 503 3.91 3.98 18.56
CA VAL A 503 4.72 4.73 17.60
C VAL A 503 3.80 5.67 16.82
N PRO A 504 4.06 6.99 16.83
CA PRO A 504 3.24 7.95 16.10
C PRO A 504 3.23 7.67 14.59
N VAL A 505 2.04 7.45 14.02
CA VAL A 505 1.85 7.36 12.58
C VAL A 505 1.14 8.60 12.09
N SER A 506 1.89 9.56 11.55
CA SER A 506 1.30 10.76 10.96
C SER A 506 0.52 10.40 9.68
N ALA A 507 -0.78 10.68 9.72
CA ALA A 507 -1.66 10.59 8.56
C ALA A 507 -1.21 11.60 7.48
N PRO A 508 -1.39 11.28 6.19
CA PRO A 508 -0.88 12.06 5.06
C PRO A 508 -1.81 13.21 4.67
N ILE A 509 -3.05 13.16 5.15
CA ILE A 509 -4.18 13.96 4.68
C ILE A 509 -4.93 14.36 5.95
N ASP A 510 -5.09 15.66 6.20
CA ASP A 510 -5.69 16.28 7.40
C ASP A 510 -6.82 15.45 8.05
N GLY A 511 -6.46 14.54 8.96
CA GLY A 511 -7.40 13.75 9.75
C GLY A 511 -7.98 12.49 9.09
N GLN A 512 -7.56 12.09 7.89
CA GLN A 512 -7.97 10.81 7.29
C GLN A 512 -6.88 9.77 7.48
N GLY A 513 -7.12 8.81 8.37
CA GLY A 513 -6.09 7.87 8.79
C GLY A 513 -5.83 6.73 7.80
N TYR A 514 -5.19 5.70 8.32
CA TYR A 514 -4.86 4.49 7.60
C TYR A 514 -5.57 3.30 8.24
N VAL A 515 -5.79 2.26 7.44
CA VAL A 515 -6.18 0.94 7.89
C VAL A 515 -5.04 -0.01 7.52
N PRO A 516 -4.00 -0.11 8.37
CA PRO A 516 -3.04 -1.20 8.32
C PRO A 516 -3.72 -2.56 8.36
N MET A 517 -3.18 -3.49 7.58
CA MET A 517 -3.65 -4.87 7.45
C MET A 517 -2.51 -5.83 7.77
N SER A 518 -1.29 -5.56 7.31
CA SER A 518 -0.12 -6.40 7.57
C SER A 518 1.12 -5.60 7.94
N ILE A 519 2.11 -6.30 8.47
CA ILE A 519 3.42 -5.76 8.83
C ILE A 519 4.51 -6.75 8.47
N THR A 520 5.63 -6.25 7.95
CA THR A 520 6.85 -7.03 7.70
C THR A 520 8.08 -6.19 8.06
N VAL A 521 9.20 -6.85 8.33
CA VAL A 521 10.45 -6.17 8.68
C VAL A 521 11.60 -6.78 7.88
N THR A 522 12.39 -5.92 7.26
CA THR A 522 13.59 -6.30 6.50
C THR A 522 14.79 -6.52 7.42
N ASP A 523 15.82 -7.20 6.89
CA ASP A 523 17.04 -7.54 7.62
C ASP A 523 17.82 -6.31 8.16
N ASP A 524 17.67 -5.16 7.50
CA ASP A 524 18.24 -3.88 7.92
C ASP A 524 17.39 -3.15 8.99
N GLY A 525 16.25 -3.72 9.36
CA GLY A 525 15.37 -3.22 10.42
C GLY A 525 14.32 -2.22 9.95
N ALA A 526 14.15 -2.00 8.64
CA ALA A 526 13.05 -1.19 8.12
C ALA A 526 11.71 -1.94 8.25
N VAL A 527 10.69 -1.23 8.72
CA VAL A 527 9.35 -1.78 8.98
C VAL A 527 8.42 -1.35 7.85
N TYR A 528 7.77 -2.31 7.19
CA TYR A 528 6.79 -2.04 6.14
C TYR A 528 5.40 -2.42 6.63
N ILE A 529 4.43 -1.55 6.37
CA ILE A 529 3.03 -1.75 6.75
C ILE A 529 2.19 -1.70 5.48
N GLY A 530 1.56 -2.82 5.15
CA GLY A 530 0.60 -2.93 4.06
C GLY A 530 -0.82 -2.62 4.53
N GLY A 531 -1.64 -2.02 3.68
CA GLY A 531 -3.06 -1.81 3.99
C GLY A 531 -3.76 -0.87 3.03
N LYS A 532 -4.59 0.03 3.59
CA LYS A 532 -5.28 1.06 2.81
C LYS A 532 -5.43 2.42 3.50
N THR A 533 -5.79 3.44 2.73
CA THR A 533 -6.29 4.72 3.26
C THR A 533 -7.69 4.57 3.89
N ALA A 534 -8.01 5.32 4.95
CA ALA A 534 -9.22 5.15 5.76
C ALA A 534 -10.52 5.75 5.20
N LEU A 535 -10.57 6.16 3.92
CA LEU A 535 -11.80 6.68 3.32
C LEU A 535 -12.86 5.58 3.16
N TYR A 536 -14.00 5.74 3.83
CA TYR A 536 -15.12 4.77 3.92
C TYR A 536 -15.63 4.25 2.56
N ILE A 537 -15.42 4.99 1.47
CA ILE A 537 -15.88 4.61 0.12
C ILE A 537 -14.76 4.54 -0.94
N TYR A 538 -13.52 4.94 -0.61
CA TYR A 538 -12.42 5.07 -1.58
C TYR A 538 -11.05 4.65 -1.00
N GLY A 539 -11.02 3.65 -0.13
CA GLY A 539 -9.77 3.11 0.40
C GLY A 539 -8.84 2.66 -0.75
N ARG A 540 -7.56 3.03 -0.65
CA ARG A 540 -6.53 2.69 -1.65
C ARG A 540 -5.42 1.85 -1.06
N PRO A 541 -4.87 0.88 -1.79
CA PRO A 541 -3.71 0.13 -1.38
C PRO A 541 -2.56 1.08 -1.09
N LEU A 542 -1.91 0.83 0.03
CA LEU A 542 -0.77 1.59 0.47
C LEU A 542 0.22 0.67 1.16
N VAL A 543 1.49 0.93 0.93
CA VAL A 543 2.59 0.44 1.76
C VAL A 543 3.28 1.65 2.41
N LEU A 544 3.46 1.59 3.72
CA LEU A 544 4.22 2.57 4.50
C LEU A 544 5.56 1.96 4.89
N LYS A 545 6.65 2.69 4.71
CA LYS A 545 7.99 2.31 5.21
C LYS A 545 8.36 3.15 6.42
N PHE A 546 8.87 2.53 7.47
CA PHE A 546 9.43 3.19 8.64
C PHE A 546 10.89 2.77 8.84
N VAL A 547 11.76 3.74 9.05
CA VAL A 547 13.19 3.52 9.28
C VAL A 547 13.58 4.16 10.61
N TYR A 548 14.48 3.53 11.34
CA TYR A 548 15.01 4.08 12.58
C TYR A 548 15.90 5.30 12.31
N ASP A 549 15.49 6.47 12.79
CA ASP A 549 16.33 7.67 12.79
C ASP A 549 17.13 7.73 14.10
N ALA A 550 18.44 7.53 14.00
CA ALA A 550 19.35 7.56 15.14
C ALA A 550 19.42 8.92 15.85
N ASN A 551 19.08 10.02 15.16
CA ASN A 551 19.15 11.36 15.74
C ASN A 551 17.95 11.64 16.64
N THR A 552 16.76 11.27 16.19
CA THR A 552 15.52 11.42 16.97
C THR A 552 15.24 10.21 17.86
N GLN A 553 15.96 9.10 17.65
CA GLN A 553 15.75 7.80 18.30
C GLN A 553 14.32 7.27 18.10
N THR A 554 13.72 7.60 16.96
CA THR A 554 12.35 7.22 16.61
C THR A 554 12.27 6.64 15.22
N TYR A 555 11.27 5.81 14.98
CA TYR A 555 10.96 5.34 13.64
C TYR A 555 10.22 6.44 12.87
N VAL A 556 10.80 6.89 11.77
CA VAL A 556 10.20 7.90 10.89
C VAL A 556 9.65 7.24 9.63
N LYS A 557 8.46 7.68 9.23
CA LYS A 557 7.82 7.25 8.01
C LYS A 557 8.58 7.82 6.80
N SER A 558 9.21 6.96 6.00
CA SER A 558 10.03 7.34 4.85
C SER A 558 9.20 7.38 3.55
N GLN A 559 8.33 6.41 3.30
CA GLN A 559 7.77 6.20 1.95
C GLN A 559 6.30 5.78 1.93
N VAL A 560 5.59 6.20 0.89
CA VAL A 560 4.19 5.89 0.59
C VAL A 560 4.18 5.34 -0.83
N TYR A 561 3.74 4.08 -1.00
CA TYR A 561 3.54 3.48 -2.32
C TYR A 561 2.05 3.54 -2.71
N PRO A 562 1.57 4.62 -3.35
CA PRO A 562 0.18 4.74 -3.74
C PRO A 562 -0.14 3.81 -4.92
N HIS A 563 -1.13 2.94 -4.77
CA HIS A 563 -1.75 2.32 -5.94
C HIS A 563 -2.78 3.28 -6.56
N LEU A 564 -2.51 3.69 -7.81
CA LEU A 564 -3.33 4.57 -8.63
C LEU A 564 -4.09 3.76 -9.70
N SER A 565 -4.79 2.68 -9.38
CA SER A 565 -5.69 2.04 -10.37
C SER A 565 -6.98 1.49 -9.77
N ASP A 566 -7.89 2.39 -9.39
CA ASP A 566 -9.30 2.02 -9.18
C ASP A 566 -10.23 3.26 -9.16
N PRO A 567 -10.98 3.53 -10.24
CA PRO A 567 -12.03 4.56 -10.25
C PRO A 567 -13.33 4.13 -9.52
N SER A 568 -13.53 2.84 -9.21
CA SER A 568 -14.79 2.30 -8.66
C SER A 568 -14.81 2.03 -7.15
N GLY A 569 -13.63 1.96 -6.50
CA GLY A 569 -13.48 2.09 -5.05
C GLY A 569 -13.24 0.78 -4.27
N SER A 570 -12.47 0.91 -3.19
CA SER A 570 -12.11 -0.07 -2.15
C SER A 570 -11.06 -1.12 -2.52
N SER A 571 -9.93 -0.66 -3.07
CA SER A 571 -8.73 -1.48 -3.23
C SER A 571 -7.85 -1.46 -1.97
N TYR A 572 -7.17 -2.56 -1.64
CA TYR A 572 -6.28 -2.65 -0.46
C TYR A 572 -5.24 -3.76 -0.58
N PHE A 573 -4.12 -3.64 0.13
CA PHE A 573 -3.24 -4.80 0.40
C PHE A 573 -3.74 -5.54 1.63
N ASN A 574 -3.90 -6.85 1.50
CA ASN A 574 -4.08 -7.76 2.63
C ASN A 574 -2.75 -8.00 3.31
N ASP A 575 -1.72 -8.21 2.49
CA ASP A 575 -0.40 -8.58 2.97
C ASP A 575 0.72 -8.04 2.06
N VAL A 576 1.90 -7.80 2.63
CA VAL A 576 3.09 -7.28 1.95
C VAL A 576 4.36 -7.88 2.53
N ILE A 577 5.32 -8.15 1.66
CA ILE A 577 6.66 -8.60 2.03
C ILE A 577 7.71 -7.81 1.27
N VAL A 578 8.94 -7.80 1.80
CA VAL A 578 10.10 -7.22 1.11
C VAL A 578 11.21 -8.27 1.06
N THR A 579 11.69 -8.59 -0.13
CA THR A 579 12.77 -9.57 -0.36
C THR A 579 13.56 -9.18 -1.60
N GLY A 580 14.88 -9.43 -1.63
CA GLY A 580 15.73 -9.08 -2.77
C GLY A 580 15.75 -7.59 -3.11
N GLY A 581 15.47 -6.72 -2.13
CA GLY A 581 15.28 -5.29 -2.36
C GLY A 581 14.11 -5.02 -3.31
N SER A 582 13.06 -5.84 -3.27
CA SER A 582 11.81 -5.68 -4.00
C SER A 582 10.63 -5.82 -3.04
N ILE A 583 9.58 -5.05 -3.30
CA ILE A 583 8.33 -5.12 -2.52
C ILE A 583 7.32 -5.97 -3.28
N TYR A 584 6.72 -6.90 -2.55
CA TYR A 584 5.62 -7.71 -3.01
C TYR A 584 4.41 -7.48 -2.12
N GLY A 585 3.22 -7.58 -2.69
CA GLY A 585 2.00 -7.34 -1.95
C GLY A 585 0.81 -7.97 -2.62
N VAL A 586 -0.01 -8.67 -1.85
CA VAL A 586 -1.28 -9.23 -2.30
C VAL A 586 -2.43 -8.39 -1.79
N GLY A 587 -3.42 -8.21 -2.64
CA GLY A 587 -4.54 -7.34 -2.30
C GLY A 587 -5.73 -7.55 -3.20
N LYS A 588 -6.78 -6.79 -2.91
CA LYS A 588 -8.00 -6.77 -3.71
C LYS A 588 -8.07 -5.49 -4.53
N ASN A 589 -8.42 -5.63 -5.80
CA ASN A 589 -8.90 -4.56 -6.66
C ASN A 589 -10.23 -4.99 -7.27
N ASN A 590 -11.34 -4.49 -6.72
CA ASN A 590 -12.69 -4.95 -7.09
C ASN A 590 -12.82 -6.48 -7.01
N SER A 591 -12.99 -7.15 -8.16
CA SER A 591 -13.12 -8.61 -8.29
C SER A 591 -11.80 -9.35 -8.55
N ASN A 592 -10.68 -8.63 -8.70
CA ASN A 592 -9.38 -9.18 -9.08
C ASN A 592 -8.38 -9.07 -7.93
N THR A 593 -7.41 -10.00 -7.90
CA THR A 593 -6.26 -9.88 -7.01
C THR A 593 -5.18 -9.01 -7.64
N LEU A 594 -4.58 -8.15 -6.81
CA LEU A 594 -3.35 -7.42 -7.10
C LEU A 594 -2.15 -8.21 -6.59
N ILE A 595 -1.10 -8.35 -7.41
CA ILE A 595 0.24 -8.66 -6.93
C ILE A 595 1.17 -7.53 -7.34
N LEU A 596 1.75 -6.84 -6.36
CA LEU A 596 2.91 -5.97 -6.55
C LEU A 596 4.17 -6.84 -6.75
N THR A 597 4.99 -6.50 -7.72
CA THR A 597 6.36 -7.02 -7.92
C THR A 597 7.28 -5.94 -8.47
N GLY A 598 8.14 -5.33 -7.66
CA GLY A 598 9.12 -4.42 -8.23
C GLY A 598 10.26 -4.05 -7.29
N PRO A 599 11.39 -3.60 -7.86
CA PRO A 599 12.54 -3.18 -7.09
C PRO A 599 12.19 -1.98 -6.20
N GLU A 600 12.76 -1.97 -5.01
CA GLU A 600 12.69 -0.93 -3.99
C GLU A 600 13.62 0.26 -4.29
N ARG A 601 14.28 0.27 -5.45
CA ARG A 601 15.33 1.25 -5.75
C ARG A 601 14.81 2.66 -5.86
#